data_AF-A0A9D1LU60-F1
#
_entry.id   AF-A0A9D1LU60-F1
#
_cell.length_a   1.000
_cell.length_b   1.000
_cell.length_c   1.000
_cell.angle_alpha   90.00
_cell.angle_beta   90.00
_cell.angle_gamma   90.00
#
_symmetry.space_group_name_H-M   'P 1'
#
loop_
_entity.id
_entity.type
_entity.pdbx_description
1 polymer ?
#
loop_
_entity_poly.entity_id
_entity_poly.type
_entity_poly.pdbx_seq_one_letter_code
_entity_poly.pdbx_strand_id
1 'polypeptide(L)'
;LVTPDSTAIYHPQPGTLNIHGGLIQSATGIEMRTGTLNIDGGKIVGLNSTLVSRNSNDGNTVFGPALVISKHITDAPLAIHITGGEFDGLYAIYEKNHMAGTPQPPVTQTTIDIQDGVFKTRNGGTEAIYSQNITGFVTGGTFSSPVAAEYCAEGFAPVDNGDGTFGVSDNTKTVKISADAVDAIKVTGETETTGKLRFITKVDKLTGTASSFGTYILPLDVFEKNNNNWDLKAVVEYKQSINEDDTYAADLTGIPEEYFNKEIMAQSFMVVEGAENAVICDFDAVSVNGAMQ
;
A
#
# COMPACT_ATOMS: atom_id res chain seq x y z
N LEU A 1 -27.00 18.05 -15.85
CA LEU A 1 -26.31 18.94 -14.90
C LEU A 1 -26.89 18.65 -13.52
N VAL A 2 -26.07 18.16 -12.60
CA VAL A 2 -26.41 18.01 -11.18
C VAL A 2 -26.20 19.38 -10.52
N THR A 3 -27.17 19.86 -9.74
CA THR A 3 -27.10 21.17 -9.06
C THR A 3 -25.92 21.23 -8.08
N PRO A 4 -25.37 22.42 -7.77
CA PRO A 4 -24.19 22.57 -6.92
C PRO A 4 -24.31 22.01 -5.49
N ASP A 5 -25.52 21.72 -5.02
CA ASP A 5 -25.83 21.33 -3.63
C ASP A 5 -26.35 19.88 -3.48
N SER A 6 -26.09 18.98 -4.42
CA SER A 6 -26.57 17.58 -4.34
C SER A 6 -25.45 16.55 -4.32
N THR A 7 -25.75 15.36 -3.81
CA THR A 7 -24.84 14.19 -3.86
C THR A 7 -24.86 13.59 -5.26
N ALA A 8 -23.70 13.20 -5.82
CA ALA A 8 -23.66 12.66 -7.17
C ALA A 8 -24.37 11.30 -7.26
N ILE A 9 -24.16 10.43 -6.26
CA ILE A 9 -24.92 9.19 -6.08
C ILE A 9 -25.44 9.10 -4.66
N TYR A 10 -26.76 9.03 -4.51
CA TYR A 10 -27.44 8.77 -3.24
C TYR A 10 -28.09 7.39 -3.30
N HIS A 11 -27.67 6.47 -2.43
CA HIS A 11 -28.15 5.08 -2.42
C HIS A 11 -28.82 4.73 -1.07
N PRO A 12 -30.12 4.98 -0.92
CA PRO A 12 -30.83 4.83 0.36
C PRO A 12 -31.52 3.48 0.57
N GLN A 13 -31.54 2.61 -0.45
CA GLN A 13 -32.32 1.37 -0.45
C GLN A 13 -31.42 0.14 -0.61
N PRO A 14 -31.91 -1.07 -0.27
CA PRO A 14 -31.19 -2.29 -0.58
C PRO A 14 -30.89 -2.41 -2.07
N GLY A 15 -29.67 -2.78 -2.39
CA GLY A 15 -29.18 -2.90 -3.76
C GLY A 15 -27.67 -3.06 -3.76
N THR A 16 -27.11 -3.36 -4.93
CA THR A 16 -25.66 -3.43 -5.13
C THR A 16 -25.25 -2.34 -6.12
N LEU A 17 -24.31 -1.50 -5.72
CA LEU A 17 -23.66 -0.51 -6.55
C LEU A 17 -22.21 -0.95 -6.80
N ASN A 18 -21.84 -1.15 -8.06
CA ASN A 18 -20.48 -1.49 -8.47
C ASN A 18 -19.88 -0.31 -9.23
N ILE A 19 -18.71 0.16 -8.82
CA ILE A 19 -17.97 1.23 -9.48
C ILE A 19 -16.62 0.67 -9.94
N HIS A 20 -16.40 0.67 -11.25
CA HIS A 20 -15.17 0.16 -11.87
C HIS A 20 -14.28 1.26 -12.46
N GLY A 21 -14.72 2.51 -12.45
CA GLY A 21 -14.05 3.59 -13.18
C GLY A 21 -14.88 4.86 -13.34
N GLY A 22 -14.32 5.84 -14.06
CA GLY A 22 -14.97 7.12 -14.35
C GLY A 22 -14.77 8.19 -13.26
N LEU A 23 -15.36 9.36 -13.47
CA LEU A 23 -15.35 10.48 -12.53
C LEU A 23 -16.75 10.69 -11.95
N ILE A 24 -16.87 10.57 -10.63
CA ILE A 24 -18.11 10.82 -9.87
C ILE A 24 -17.85 12.02 -8.98
N GLN A 25 -18.48 13.16 -9.28
CA GLN A 25 -18.23 14.38 -8.51
C GLN A 25 -19.49 15.24 -8.35
N SER A 26 -19.67 15.77 -7.14
CA SER A 26 -20.65 16.80 -6.78
C SER A 26 -20.30 17.35 -5.40
N ALA A 27 -21.20 18.06 -4.71
CA ALA A 27 -20.97 18.51 -3.33
C ALA A 27 -20.52 17.37 -2.39
N THR A 28 -21.10 16.17 -2.58
CA THR A 28 -20.59 14.87 -2.12
C THR A 28 -20.52 13.94 -3.32
N GLY A 29 -19.51 13.09 -3.39
CA GLY A 29 -19.42 12.06 -4.42
C GLY A 29 -20.54 11.02 -4.27
N ILE A 30 -20.46 10.20 -3.24
CA ILE A 30 -21.41 9.12 -2.97
C ILE A 30 -21.89 9.21 -1.51
N GLU A 31 -23.18 9.01 -1.28
CA GLU A 31 -23.75 8.75 0.05
C GLU A 31 -24.48 7.41 0.04
N MET A 32 -23.92 6.44 0.75
CA MET A 32 -24.49 5.11 0.95
C MET A 32 -25.20 5.06 2.29
N ARG A 33 -26.45 4.57 2.29
CA ARG A 33 -27.22 4.40 3.54
C ARG A 33 -27.74 3.00 3.78
N THR A 34 -27.78 2.17 2.75
CA THR A 34 -28.17 0.74 2.78
C THR A 34 -27.57 0.05 1.56
N GLY A 35 -27.49 -1.27 1.55
CA GLY A 35 -27.06 -2.06 0.41
C GLY A 35 -25.56 -2.35 0.42
N THR A 36 -25.04 -2.77 -0.73
CA THR A 36 -23.63 -3.11 -0.93
C THR A 36 -23.01 -2.14 -1.94
N LEU A 37 -21.89 -1.53 -1.58
CA LEU A 37 -21.04 -0.76 -2.48
C LEU A 37 -19.72 -1.51 -2.70
N ASN A 38 -19.41 -1.80 -3.96
CA ASN A 38 -18.11 -2.34 -4.37
C ASN A 38 -17.40 -1.29 -5.25
N ILE A 39 -16.15 -0.94 -4.92
CA ILE A 39 -15.32 -0.03 -5.70
C ILE A 39 -13.97 -0.69 -5.94
N ASP A 40 -13.62 -0.89 -7.22
CA ASP A 40 -12.28 -1.34 -7.62
C ASP A 40 -11.53 -0.29 -8.49
N GLY A 41 -12.19 0.82 -8.81
CA GLY A 41 -11.59 1.90 -9.59
C GLY A 41 -12.46 3.16 -9.70
N GLY A 42 -11.93 4.18 -10.37
CA GLY A 42 -12.60 5.47 -10.60
C GLY A 42 -12.11 6.58 -9.66
N LYS A 43 -12.60 7.79 -9.90
CA LYS A 43 -12.30 8.99 -9.11
C LYS A 43 -13.59 9.56 -8.52
N ILE A 44 -13.70 9.53 -7.20
CA ILE A 44 -14.87 9.98 -6.44
C ILE A 44 -14.50 11.26 -5.72
N VAL A 45 -15.28 12.31 -5.93
CA VAL A 45 -14.90 13.66 -5.50
C VAL A 45 -16.04 14.39 -4.79
N GLY A 46 -15.78 14.82 -3.56
CA GLY A 46 -16.60 15.76 -2.82
C GLY A 46 -16.10 17.19 -3.01
N LEU A 47 -16.91 18.05 -3.63
CA LEU A 47 -16.49 19.40 -4.01
C LEU A 47 -16.82 20.47 -2.96
N ASN A 48 -17.69 20.18 -1.98
CA ASN A 48 -18.06 21.18 -0.99
C ASN A 48 -16.85 21.57 -0.13
N SER A 49 -16.61 22.86 0.05
CA SER A 49 -15.45 23.38 0.78
C SER A 49 -15.63 23.39 2.29
N THR A 50 -16.85 23.17 2.78
CA THR A 50 -17.16 23.03 4.21
C THR A 50 -17.90 21.73 4.47
N LEU A 51 -17.69 21.13 5.64
CA LEU A 51 -18.48 19.98 6.05
C LEU A 51 -19.86 20.48 6.45
N VAL A 52 -20.90 20.06 5.72
CA VAL A 52 -22.28 20.26 6.12
C VAL A 52 -22.84 18.91 6.48
N SER A 53 -23.37 18.77 7.71
CA SER A 53 -24.06 17.56 8.15
C SER A 53 -25.42 17.91 8.74
N ARG A 54 -26.44 17.13 8.39
CA ARG A 54 -27.80 17.27 8.91
C ARG A 54 -28.40 15.92 9.23
N ASN A 55 -29.13 15.83 10.33
CA ASN A 55 -29.86 14.62 10.68
C ASN A 55 -31.18 14.58 9.92
N SER A 56 -31.36 13.56 9.07
CA SER A 56 -32.56 13.34 8.30
C SER A 56 -32.75 11.85 8.03
N ASN A 57 -34.01 11.41 7.99
CA ASN A 57 -34.34 10.08 7.49
C ASN A 57 -34.43 10.07 5.96
N ASP A 58 -34.57 11.24 5.34
CA ASP A 58 -34.79 11.39 3.90
C ASP A 58 -33.76 12.32 3.26
N GLY A 59 -33.43 12.03 2.00
CA GLY A 59 -32.49 12.82 1.20
C GLY A 59 -31.05 12.75 1.72
N ASN A 60 -30.17 13.47 1.01
CA ASN A 60 -28.77 13.54 1.38
C ASN A 60 -28.55 14.28 2.70
N THR A 61 -27.58 13.82 3.47
CA THR A 61 -27.31 14.31 4.83
C THR A 61 -25.97 14.97 5.01
N VAL A 62 -25.01 14.69 4.13
CA VAL A 62 -23.63 15.16 4.29
C VAL A 62 -23.09 15.72 2.98
N PHE A 63 -22.42 16.87 3.07
CA PHE A 63 -21.71 17.54 1.98
C PHE A 63 -20.23 17.74 2.30
N GLY A 64 -19.34 17.47 1.33
CA GLY A 64 -17.89 17.66 1.45
C GLY A 64 -17.08 16.38 1.26
N PRO A 65 -17.45 15.24 1.86
CA PRO A 65 -16.71 14.00 1.67
C PRO A 65 -16.84 13.42 0.26
N ALA A 66 -15.84 12.62 -0.14
CA ALA A 66 -15.93 11.85 -1.38
C ALA A 66 -16.94 10.69 -1.23
N LEU A 67 -16.81 9.90 -0.15
CA LEU A 67 -17.77 8.85 0.21
C LEU A 67 -18.30 9.08 1.63
N VAL A 68 -19.63 9.09 1.74
CA VAL A 68 -20.37 9.13 3.01
C VAL A 68 -21.01 7.78 3.25
N ILE A 69 -20.81 7.24 4.44
CA ILE A 69 -21.40 5.99 4.91
C ILE A 69 -22.29 6.36 6.10
N SER A 70 -23.60 6.37 5.89
CA SER A 70 -24.55 6.83 6.90
C SER A 70 -25.77 5.94 6.95
N LYS A 71 -25.83 5.05 7.94
CA LYS A 71 -26.87 4.03 8.03
C LYS A 71 -28.28 4.64 8.04
N HIS A 72 -29.17 4.04 7.27
CA HIS A 72 -30.58 4.41 7.24
C HIS A 72 -31.35 3.82 8.44
N ILE A 73 -32.40 4.51 8.87
CA ILE A 73 -33.24 4.15 10.04
C ILE A 73 -33.98 2.80 9.89
N THR A 74 -34.08 2.27 8.68
CA THR A 74 -34.66 0.94 8.42
C THR A 74 -33.77 -0.21 8.88
N ASP A 75 -32.54 0.09 9.30
CA ASP A 75 -31.53 -0.85 9.79
C ASP A 75 -31.13 -1.99 8.82
N ALA A 76 -31.52 -1.88 7.55
CA ALA A 76 -31.15 -2.85 6.52
C ALA A 76 -29.61 -2.86 6.27
N PRO A 77 -28.98 -4.02 6.00
CA PRO A 77 -27.52 -4.15 5.92
C PRO A 77 -26.85 -3.11 5.03
N LEU A 78 -25.68 -2.61 5.47
CA LEU A 78 -24.85 -1.67 4.73
C LEU A 78 -23.43 -2.23 4.67
N ALA A 79 -22.97 -2.62 3.48
CA ALA A 79 -21.65 -3.19 3.27
C ALA A 79 -20.87 -2.36 2.25
N ILE A 80 -19.64 -2.00 2.58
CA ILE A 80 -18.74 -1.21 1.73
C ILE A 80 -17.47 -2.03 1.52
N HIS A 81 -17.10 -2.25 0.26
CA HIS A 81 -15.90 -2.96 -0.15
C HIS A 81 -15.11 -2.08 -1.13
N ILE A 82 -13.88 -1.72 -0.76
CA ILE A 82 -13.00 -0.86 -1.55
C ILE A 82 -11.68 -1.59 -1.78
N THR A 83 -11.39 -1.90 -3.04
CA THR A 83 -10.14 -2.55 -3.46
C THR A 83 -9.35 -1.67 -4.44
N GLY A 84 -9.73 -0.40 -4.57
CA GLY A 84 -9.10 0.56 -5.48
C GLY A 84 -9.91 1.85 -5.66
N GLY A 85 -9.39 2.75 -6.49
CA GLY A 85 -10.00 4.06 -6.78
C GLY A 85 -9.32 5.24 -6.08
N GLU A 86 -9.65 6.46 -6.51
CA GLU A 86 -9.18 7.71 -5.93
C GLU A 86 -10.36 8.46 -5.29
N PHE A 87 -10.24 8.79 -4.02
CA PHE A 87 -11.24 9.50 -3.22
C PHE A 87 -10.67 10.86 -2.82
N ASP A 88 -11.40 11.94 -3.11
CA ASP A 88 -10.89 13.29 -2.93
C ASP A 88 -11.99 14.23 -2.44
N GLY A 89 -11.98 14.55 -1.14
CA GLY A 89 -13.01 15.37 -0.49
C GLY A 89 -12.47 16.07 0.75
N LEU A 90 -13.32 16.76 1.52
CA LEU A 90 -12.91 17.22 2.85
C LEU A 90 -12.47 16.05 3.75
N TYR A 91 -13.18 14.94 3.58
CA TYR A 91 -12.78 13.60 3.97
C TYR A 91 -12.83 12.74 2.70
N ALA A 92 -11.92 11.80 2.55
CA ALA A 92 -12.06 10.77 1.53
C ALA A 92 -13.22 9.83 1.92
N ILE A 93 -13.25 9.38 3.18
CA ILE A 93 -14.28 8.53 3.75
C ILE A 93 -14.84 9.19 5.02
N TYR A 94 -16.16 9.30 5.11
CA TYR A 94 -16.86 9.83 6.27
C TYR A 94 -17.99 8.88 6.69
N GLU A 95 -17.74 8.10 7.75
CA GLU A 95 -18.71 7.22 8.38
C GLU A 95 -19.31 7.92 9.61
N LYS A 96 -20.64 8.08 9.60
CA LYS A 96 -21.44 8.54 10.73
C LYS A 96 -22.92 8.38 10.42
N ASN A 97 -23.71 8.00 11.43
CA ASN A 97 -25.15 7.90 11.28
C ASN A 97 -25.83 9.28 11.40
N HIS A 98 -26.61 9.64 10.38
CA HIS A 98 -27.30 10.93 10.26
C HIS A 98 -28.81 10.80 10.22
N MET A 99 -29.38 9.94 11.07
CA MET A 99 -30.82 9.75 11.19
C MET A 99 -31.46 10.84 12.03
N ALA A 100 -32.75 11.11 11.81
CA ALA A 100 -33.53 11.99 12.67
C ALA A 100 -33.78 11.34 14.05
N GLY A 101 -34.08 12.17 15.05
CA GLY A 101 -34.30 11.74 16.43
C GLY A 101 -33.17 12.13 17.38
N THR A 102 -33.50 12.29 18.67
CA THR A 102 -32.51 12.59 19.73
C THR A 102 -32.93 11.87 21.02
N PRO A 103 -32.22 10.80 21.45
CA PRO A 103 -31.08 10.17 20.77
C PRO A 103 -31.48 9.54 19.43
N GLN A 104 -30.52 9.37 18.53
CA GLN A 104 -30.75 8.60 17.30
C GLN A 104 -31.07 7.14 17.67
N PRO A 105 -31.93 6.46 16.89
CA PRO A 105 -32.21 5.05 17.10
C PRO A 105 -30.93 4.22 16.93
N PRO A 106 -30.78 3.13 17.70
CA PRO A 106 -29.67 2.21 17.50
C PRO A 106 -29.83 1.55 16.13
N VAL A 107 -28.73 1.45 15.40
CA VAL A 107 -28.61 0.75 14.13
C VAL A 107 -27.35 -0.10 14.14
N THR A 108 -27.37 -1.20 13.41
CA THR A 108 -26.35 -2.26 13.41
C THR A 108 -25.98 -2.63 11.98
N GLN A 109 -25.12 -3.65 11.79
CA GLN A 109 -24.87 -4.25 10.47
C GLN A 109 -24.32 -3.27 9.42
N THR A 110 -23.41 -2.38 9.82
CA THR A 110 -22.54 -1.67 8.87
C THR A 110 -21.18 -2.37 8.87
N THR A 111 -20.73 -2.80 7.71
CA THR A 111 -19.39 -3.37 7.51
C THR A 111 -18.65 -2.55 6.47
N ILE A 112 -17.41 -2.20 6.78
CA ILE A 112 -16.51 -1.49 5.88
C ILE A 112 -15.28 -2.38 5.71
N ASP A 113 -14.78 -2.48 4.49
CA ASP A 113 -13.56 -3.19 4.13
C ASP A 113 -12.80 -2.35 3.09
N ILE A 114 -11.65 -1.82 3.50
CA ILE A 114 -10.74 -1.03 2.66
C ILE A 114 -9.44 -1.81 2.52
N GLN A 115 -9.19 -2.31 1.32
CA GLN A 115 -8.02 -3.11 0.99
C GLN A 115 -6.97 -2.31 0.20
N ASP A 116 -7.42 -1.37 -0.64
CA ASP A 116 -6.54 -0.51 -1.43
C ASP A 116 -7.29 0.75 -1.92
N GLY A 117 -6.56 1.72 -2.45
CA GLY A 117 -7.09 2.98 -2.98
C GLY A 117 -6.23 4.18 -2.58
N VAL A 118 -6.54 5.34 -3.17
CA VAL A 118 -5.88 6.62 -2.85
C VAL A 118 -6.88 7.57 -2.22
N PHE A 119 -6.64 7.97 -0.97
CA PHE A 119 -7.57 8.71 -0.13
C PHE A 119 -7.00 10.08 0.22
N LYS A 120 -7.52 11.11 -0.42
CA LYS A 120 -7.01 12.49 -0.35
C LYS A 120 -7.98 13.41 0.37
N THR A 121 -7.41 14.37 1.07
CA THR A 121 -8.12 15.55 1.54
C THR A 121 -7.94 16.73 0.60
N ARG A 122 -8.93 17.61 0.56
CA ARG A 122 -8.89 18.90 -0.13
C ARG A 122 -9.57 19.97 0.70
N ASN A 123 -9.50 21.22 0.25
CA ASN A 123 -10.18 22.37 0.88
C ASN A 123 -9.87 22.53 2.38
N GLY A 124 -8.66 22.16 2.81
CA GLY A 124 -8.24 22.25 4.21
C GLY A 124 -8.71 21.09 5.10
N GLY A 125 -9.25 20.01 4.52
CA GLY A 125 -9.48 18.76 5.24
C GLY A 125 -8.18 18.20 5.83
N THR A 126 -8.23 17.78 7.10
CA THR A 126 -7.05 17.34 7.86
C THR A 126 -7.00 15.83 8.08
N GLU A 127 -8.12 15.14 7.87
CA GLU A 127 -8.29 13.71 8.10
C GLU A 127 -8.91 13.08 6.86
N ALA A 128 -8.22 12.12 6.24
CA ALA A 128 -8.72 11.40 5.07
C ALA A 128 -9.88 10.46 5.44
N ILE A 129 -9.83 9.85 6.62
CA ILE A 129 -10.89 8.96 7.14
C ILE A 129 -11.41 9.51 8.46
N TYR A 130 -12.73 9.59 8.57
CA TYR A 130 -13.43 9.72 9.84
C TYR A 130 -14.45 8.58 9.97
N SER A 131 -14.46 7.92 11.12
CA SER A 131 -15.46 6.92 11.51
C SER A 131 -15.93 7.20 12.93
N GLN A 132 -17.25 7.20 13.13
CA GLN A 132 -17.83 7.48 14.44
C GLN A 132 -17.66 6.30 15.39
N ASN A 133 -17.87 5.08 14.89
CA ASN A 133 -17.94 3.89 15.75
C ASN A 133 -17.52 2.57 15.08
N ILE A 134 -17.05 2.58 13.84
CA ILE A 134 -16.52 1.40 13.17
C ILE A 134 -14.99 1.42 13.28
N THR A 135 -14.40 0.27 13.58
CA THR A 135 -12.96 0.06 13.79
C THR A 135 -12.49 -1.16 13.01
N GLY A 136 -11.19 -1.27 12.74
CA GLY A 136 -10.58 -2.48 12.18
C GLY A 136 -10.96 -2.79 10.73
N PHE A 137 -11.21 -1.76 9.92
CA PHE A 137 -11.74 -1.89 8.55
C PHE A 137 -10.73 -1.54 7.45
N VAL A 138 -9.50 -1.15 7.79
CA VAL A 138 -8.45 -0.77 6.83
C VAL A 138 -7.33 -1.79 6.87
N THR A 139 -6.99 -2.35 5.71
CA THR A 139 -5.89 -3.30 5.49
C THR A 139 -4.86 -2.81 4.48
N GLY A 140 -5.12 -1.70 3.79
CA GLY A 140 -4.20 -1.09 2.84
C GLY A 140 -4.69 0.23 2.25
N GLY A 141 -3.95 0.76 1.27
CA GLY A 141 -4.21 2.02 0.59
C GLY A 141 -3.24 3.15 0.96
N THR A 142 -3.29 4.24 0.20
CA THR A 142 -2.46 5.45 0.39
C THR A 142 -3.31 6.64 0.82
N PHE A 143 -2.96 7.28 1.92
CA PHE A 143 -3.72 8.34 2.58
C PHE A 143 -2.94 9.65 2.62
N SER A 144 -3.62 10.79 2.48
CA SER A 144 -3.00 12.12 2.63
C SER A 144 -2.89 12.59 4.09
N SER A 145 -3.32 11.78 5.05
CA SER A 145 -3.20 12.02 6.49
C SER A 145 -2.92 10.71 7.21
N PRO A 146 -2.35 10.73 8.43
CA PRO A 146 -2.15 9.53 9.23
C PRO A 146 -3.46 8.73 9.40
N VAL A 147 -3.36 7.41 9.34
CA VAL A 147 -4.48 6.51 9.65
C VAL A 147 -4.48 6.22 11.15
N ALA A 148 -5.63 6.38 11.81
CA ALA A 148 -5.75 6.03 13.22
C ALA A 148 -5.58 4.52 13.42
N ALA A 149 -4.85 4.12 14.46
CA ALA A 149 -4.56 2.71 14.70
C ALA A 149 -5.84 1.88 14.92
N GLU A 150 -6.90 2.47 15.50
CA GLU A 150 -8.19 1.79 15.64
C GLU A 150 -8.89 1.49 14.31
N TYR A 151 -8.53 2.15 13.21
CA TYR A 151 -9.10 1.85 11.89
C TYR A 151 -8.39 0.68 11.21
N CYS A 152 -7.16 0.36 11.61
CA CYS A 152 -6.40 -0.75 11.06
C CYS A 152 -6.96 -2.08 11.55
N ALA A 153 -7.14 -3.05 10.65
CA ALA A 153 -7.57 -4.39 11.01
C ALA A 153 -6.55 -5.09 11.93
N GLU A 154 -6.97 -6.15 12.61
CA GLU A 154 -6.07 -6.95 13.44
C GLU A 154 -4.88 -7.45 12.62
N GLY A 155 -3.66 -7.24 13.14
CA GLY A 155 -2.42 -7.59 12.44
C GLY A 155 -1.90 -6.49 11.51
N PHE A 156 -2.62 -5.39 11.32
CA PHE A 156 -2.19 -4.25 10.51
C PHE A 156 -1.85 -3.03 11.38
N ALA A 157 -0.99 -2.15 10.88
CA ALA A 157 -0.65 -0.89 11.56
C ALA A 157 -0.46 0.27 10.58
N PRO A 158 -0.66 1.51 11.06
CA PRO A 158 -0.36 2.71 10.26
C PRO A 158 1.13 2.81 9.93
N VAL A 159 1.43 3.30 8.73
CA VAL A 159 2.79 3.57 8.25
C VAL A 159 2.89 5.01 7.75
N ASP A 160 4.04 5.65 8.02
CA ASP A 160 4.45 6.88 7.35
C ASP A 160 5.37 6.49 6.19
N ASN A 161 4.98 6.86 4.97
CA ASN A 161 5.67 6.45 3.75
C ASN A 161 6.93 7.30 3.48
N GLY A 162 7.17 8.35 4.27
CA GLY A 162 8.34 9.23 4.14
C GLY A 162 8.29 10.21 2.97
N ASP A 163 7.24 10.16 2.14
CA ASP A 163 7.01 11.05 1.00
C ASP A 163 5.88 12.08 1.24
N GLY A 164 5.39 12.15 2.48
CA GLY A 164 4.24 12.99 2.87
C GLY A 164 2.90 12.29 2.72
N THR A 165 2.87 11.00 2.36
CA THR A 165 1.69 10.14 2.40
C THR A 165 1.80 9.09 3.52
N PHE A 166 0.68 8.42 3.80
CA PHE A 166 0.56 7.43 4.86
C PHE A 166 -0.07 6.16 4.30
N GLY A 167 0.25 5.03 4.90
CA GLY A 167 -0.25 3.71 4.51
C GLY A 167 -0.75 2.90 5.70
N VAL A 168 -1.15 1.66 5.40
CA VAL A 168 -1.41 0.63 6.40
C VAL A 168 -0.66 -0.62 5.96
N SER A 169 0.25 -1.11 6.80
CA SER A 169 1.02 -2.33 6.53
C SER A 169 0.50 -3.50 7.34
N ASP A 170 0.58 -4.69 6.75
CA ASP A 170 0.40 -5.95 7.44
C ASP A 170 1.62 -6.24 8.32
N ASN A 171 1.52 -5.98 9.62
CA ASN A 171 2.56 -6.28 10.60
C ASN A 171 2.67 -7.78 10.92
N THR A 172 1.75 -8.61 10.43
CA THR A 172 1.91 -10.06 10.52
C THR A 172 2.90 -10.57 9.49
N LYS A 173 3.14 -9.84 8.39
CA LYS A 173 4.16 -10.16 7.40
C LYS A 173 5.53 -9.77 7.93
N THR A 174 6.40 -10.76 8.04
CA THR A 174 7.75 -10.66 8.56
C THR A 174 8.61 -11.51 7.65
N VAL A 175 9.57 -10.86 6.99
CA VAL A 175 10.64 -11.57 6.31
C VAL A 175 11.95 -11.28 7.00
N LYS A 176 12.69 -12.34 7.30
CA LYS A 176 14.07 -12.27 7.75
C LYS A 176 14.89 -13.13 6.81
N ILE A 177 15.88 -12.51 6.20
CA ILE A 177 16.84 -13.19 5.35
C ILE A 177 18.24 -12.98 5.91
N SER A 178 19.08 -13.98 5.71
CA SER A 178 20.53 -13.88 5.87
C SER A 178 21.17 -14.27 4.55
N ALA A 179 22.24 -13.57 4.16
CA ALA A 179 22.92 -13.83 2.91
C ALA A 179 24.44 -13.81 3.10
N ASP A 180 25.12 -14.62 2.29
CA ASP A 180 26.58 -14.64 2.20
C ASP A 180 27.04 -14.91 0.77
N ALA A 181 28.21 -14.39 0.41
CA ALA A 181 28.89 -14.70 -0.84
C ALA A 181 29.63 -16.03 -0.67
N VAL A 182 29.29 -17.02 -1.50
CA VAL A 182 29.88 -18.37 -1.37
C VAL A 182 30.85 -18.73 -2.48
N ASP A 183 30.82 -18.00 -3.59
CA ASP A 183 31.72 -18.23 -4.72
C ASP A 183 31.95 -16.95 -5.53
N ALA A 184 33.15 -16.85 -6.09
CA ALA A 184 33.63 -15.68 -6.80
C ALA A 184 34.62 -16.08 -7.89
N ILE A 185 34.17 -16.12 -9.14
CA ILE A 185 34.93 -16.68 -10.27
C ILE A 185 35.06 -15.71 -11.43
N LYS A 186 36.15 -15.87 -12.18
CA LYS A 186 36.33 -15.21 -13.48
C LYS A 186 35.60 -16.00 -14.57
N VAL A 187 34.98 -15.29 -15.49
CA VAL A 187 34.32 -15.84 -16.67
C VAL A 187 34.96 -15.21 -17.89
N THR A 188 35.78 -15.98 -18.60
CA THR A 188 36.45 -15.53 -19.82
C THR A 188 35.61 -15.92 -21.04
N GLY A 189 35.03 -14.91 -21.70
CA GLY A 189 34.40 -15.05 -23.01
C GLY A 189 35.40 -14.86 -24.15
N GLU A 190 34.93 -14.90 -25.39
CA GLU A 190 35.78 -14.72 -26.58
C GLU A 190 36.37 -13.31 -26.68
N THR A 191 35.64 -12.29 -26.21
CA THR A 191 35.98 -10.86 -26.37
C THR A 191 36.32 -10.15 -25.08
N GLU A 192 35.93 -10.69 -23.92
CA GLU A 192 36.10 -10.03 -22.63
C GLU A 192 36.17 -11.04 -21.48
N THR A 193 36.76 -10.61 -20.38
CA THR A 193 36.71 -11.33 -19.10
C THR A 193 35.83 -10.55 -18.14
N THR A 194 34.85 -11.23 -17.55
CA THR A 194 33.94 -10.66 -16.56
C THR A 194 33.99 -11.49 -15.28
N GLY A 195 33.41 -10.97 -14.22
CA GLY A 195 33.26 -11.67 -12.96
C GLY A 195 31.87 -12.23 -12.76
N LYS A 196 31.81 -13.32 -11.99
CA LYS A 196 30.58 -13.88 -11.45
C LYS A 196 30.72 -14.06 -9.94
N LEU A 197 29.74 -13.57 -9.19
CA LEU A 197 29.58 -13.81 -7.76
C LEU A 197 28.32 -14.63 -7.52
N ARG A 198 28.44 -15.65 -6.68
CA ARG A 198 27.30 -16.42 -6.19
C ARG A 198 27.00 -16.05 -4.75
N PHE A 199 25.74 -15.68 -4.53
CA PHE A 199 25.20 -15.42 -3.22
C PHE A 199 24.22 -16.50 -2.83
N ILE A 200 24.24 -16.86 -1.56
CA ILE A 200 23.28 -17.78 -0.97
C ILE A 200 22.48 -16.98 0.05
N THR A 201 21.17 -16.91 -0.17
CA THR A 201 20.23 -16.23 0.72
C THR A 201 19.35 -17.27 1.39
N LYS A 202 19.39 -17.32 2.73
CA LYS A 202 18.51 -18.16 3.54
C LYS A 202 17.32 -17.34 4.01
N VAL A 203 16.14 -17.94 3.98
CA VAL A 203 14.91 -17.35 4.52
C VAL A 203 14.72 -17.81 5.96
N ASP A 204 15.23 -17.03 6.91
CA ASP A 204 15.15 -17.34 8.34
C ASP A 204 13.73 -17.16 8.91
N LYS A 205 12.91 -16.34 8.27
CA LYS A 205 11.49 -16.17 8.59
C LYS A 205 10.75 -15.67 7.36
N LEU A 206 9.57 -16.21 7.09
CA LEU A 206 8.64 -15.71 6.08
C LEU A 206 7.20 -15.90 6.56
N THR A 207 6.52 -14.78 6.77
CA THR A 207 5.06 -14.73 6.87
C THR A 207 4.52 -13.85 5.73
N GLY A 208 3.56 -14.39 4.97
CA GLY A 208 3.10 -13.82 3.70
C GLY A 208 3.54 -14.64 2.49
N THR A 209 3.44 -14.06 1.30
CA THR A 209 3.82 -14.70 0.02
C THR A 209 4.95 -13.90 -0.60
N ALA A 210 6.14 -14.50 -0.72
CA ALA A 210 7.27 -13.91 -1.43
C ALA A 210 7.26 -14.33 -2.90
N SER A 211 7.43 -13.35 -3.80
CA SER A 211 7.26 -13.52 -5.26
C SER A 211 8.57 -13.43 -6.02
N SER A 212 9.58 -12.78 -5.45
CA SER A 212 10.93 -12.75 -6.01
C SER A 212 12.02 -12.52 -4.97
N PHE A 213 13.23 -12.92 -5.32
CA PHE A 213 14.45 -12.64 -4.57
C PHE A 213 15.55 -12.23 -5.53
N GLY A 214 16.56 -11.54 -5.02
CA GLY A 214 17.67 -11.10 -5.83
C GLY A 214 18.82 -10.55 -5.01
N THR A 215 19.85 -10.11 -5.72
CA THR A 215 21.01 -9.46 -5.11
C THR A 215 21.50 -8.38 -6.07
N TYR A 216 22.02 -7.29 -5.53
CA TYR A 216 22.74 -6.28 -6.30
C TYR A 216 24.02 -5.83 -5.61
N ILE A 217 24.90 -5.20 -6.39
CA ILE A 217 26.15 -4.59 -5.91
C ILE A 217 26.06 -3.07 -6.03
N LEU A 218 26.44 -2.40 -4.95
CA LEU A 218 26.67 -0.96 -4.91
C LEU A 218 28.18 -0.68 -4.86
N PRO A 219 28.71 0.29 -5.64
CA PRO A 219 30.06 0.78 -5.43
C PRO A 219 30.22 1.34 -4.00
N LEU A 220 31.34 1.03 -3.32
CA LEU A 220 31.58 1.44 -1.93
C LEU A 220 31.51 2.97 -1.73
N ASP A 221 31.91 3.75 -2.74
CA ASP A 221 31.88 5.21 -2.70
C ASP A 221 30.46 5.80 -2.81
N VAL A 222 29.46 5.03 -3.28
CA VAL A 222 28.04 5.40 -3.23
C VAL A 222 27.53 5.36 -1.79
N PHE A 223 28.01 4.40 -0.99
CA PHE A 223 27.65 4.26 0.43
C PHE A 223 28.32 5.36 1.29
N GLU A 224 29.63 5.57 1.12
CA GLU A 224 30.38 6.53 1.94
C GLU A 224 30.01 8.01 1.68
N LYS A 225 29.54 8.36 0.48
CA LYS A 225 29.24 9.76 0.10
C LYS A 225 27.77 10.14 0.22
N ASN A 226 26.88 9.19 0.53
CA ASN A 226 25.44 9.40 0.74
C ASN A 226 24.79 10.29 -0.34
N ASN A 227 25.15 10.10 -1.61
CA ASN A 227 24.93 11.11 -2.66
C ASN A 227 23.67 10.85 -3.52
N ASN A 228 22.74 10.02 -3.05
CA ASN A 228 21.49 9.60 -3.74
C ASN A 228 21.65 9.11 -5.20
N ASN A 229 22.86 8.85 -5.65
CA ASN A 229 23.16 8.34 -6.98
C ASN A 229 23.37 6.82 -6.89
N TRP A 230 22.27 6.06 -6.95
CA TRP A 230 22.25 4.60 -6.85
C TRP A 230 22.53 3.93 -8.19
N ASP A 231 23.68 4.24 -8.80
CA ASP A 231 24.11 3.61 -10.04
C ASP A 231 24.49 2.14 -9.79
N LEU A 232 23.47 1.27 -9.76
CA LEU A 232 23.58 -0.17 -9.56
C LEU A 232 24.46 -0.76 -10.65
N LYS A 233 25.55 -1.44 -10.27
CA LYS A 233 26.52 -1.97 -11.24
C LYS A 233 26.20 -3.37 -11.73
N ALA A 234 25.53 -4.16 -10.92
CA ALA A 234 25.02 -5.47 -11.29
C ALA A 234 23.81 -5.79 -10.40
N VAL A 235 22.73 -6.28 -11.01
CA VAL A 235 21.50 -6.69 -10.34
C VAL A 235 20.98 -7.97 -10.98
N VAL A 236 20.49 -8.88 -10.14
CA VAL A 236 19.74 -10.05 -10.60
C VAL A 236 18.48 -10.19 -9.77
N GLU A 237 17.37 -10.56 -10.41
CA GLU A 237 16.09 -10.87 -9.77
C GLU A 237 15.57 -12.19 -10.34
N TYR A 238 15.16 -13.09 -9.46
CA TYR A 238 14.52 -14.35 -9.82
C TYR A 238 13.07 -14.33 -9.30
N LYS A 239 12.12 -14.50 -10.22
CA LYS A 239 10.70 -14.58 -9.90
C LYS A 239 10.29 -16.03 -9.72
N GLN A 240 10.03 -16.42 -8.48
CA GLN A 240 9.63 -17.78 -8.12
C GLN A 240 8.96 -17.81 -6.75
N SER A 241 8.27 -18.90 -6.45
CA SER A 241 7.80 -19.18 -5.09
C SER A 241 8.98 -19.39 -4.14
N ILE A 242 8.85 -18.80 -2.96
CA ILE A 242 9.86 -18.80 -1.91
C ILE A 242 9.21 -19.27 -0.61
N ASN A 243 9.89 -20.12 0.15
CA ASN A 243 9.41 -20.66 1.42
C ASN A 243 10.32 -20.26 2.58
N GLU A 244 9.77 -20.24 3.80
CA GLU A 244 10.55 -20.19 5.03
C GLU A 244 11.50 -21.41 5.11
N ASP A 245 12.67 -21.22 5.74
CA ASP A 245 13.74 -22.20 5.93
C ASP A 245 14.47 -22.68 4.66
N ASP A 246 13.97 -22.33 3.47
CA ASP A 246 14.64 -22.60 2.21
C ASP A 246 15.83 -21.65 1.97
N THR A 247 16.69 -22.06 1.04
CA THR A 247 17.90 -21.35 0.65
C THR A 247 17.94 -21.17 -0.87
N TYR A 248 18.27 -19.95 -1.32
CA TYR A 248 18.21 -19.55 -2.72
C TYR A 248 19.55 -19.00 -3.18
N ALA A 249 19.97 -19.41 -4.38
CA ALA A 249 21.20 -18.96 -4.99
C ALA A 249 20.93 -17.84 -6.01
N ALA A 250 21.66 -16.73 -5.90
CA ALA A 250 21.66 -15.66 -6.88
C ALA A 250 23.04 -15.52 -7.52
N ASP A 251 23.08 -15.59 -8.84
CA ASP A 251 24.30 -15.48 -9.64
C ASP A 251 24.39 -14.08 -10.26
N LEU A 252 25.16 -13.20 -9.65
CA LEU A 252 25.50 -11.88 -10.21
C LEU A 252 26.61 -12.06 -11.24
N THR A 253 26.33 -11.70 -12.50
CA THR A 253 27.26 -11.86 -13.63
C THR A 253 27.59 -10.51 -14.24
N GLY A 254 28.63 -10.47 -15.08
CA GLY A 254 29.02 -9.24 -15.80
C GLY A 254 29.79 -8.24 -14.92
N ILE A 255 30.36 -8.68 -13.80
CA ILE A 255 31.14 -7.79 -12.92
C ILE A 255 32.39 -7.32 -13.69
N PRO A 256 32.61 -6.01 -13.87
CA PRO A 256 33.75 -5.51 -14.64
C PRO A 256 35.09 -5.84 -13.98
N GLU A 257 36.12 -6.07 -14.80
CA GLU A 257 37.48 -6.44 -14.34
C GLU A 257 38.08 -5.40 -13.37
N GLU A 258 37.71 -4.12 -13.51
CA GLU A 258 38.18 -3.06 -12.60
C GLU A 258 37.73 -3.25 -11.15
N TYR A 259 36.74 -4.11 -10.89
CA TYR A 259 36.26 -4.42 -9.54
C TYR A 259 36.93 -5.66 -8.93
N PHE A 260 37.72 -6.43 -9.68
CA PHE A 260 38.31 -7.68 -9.17
C PHE A 260 39.24 -7.44 -7.98
N ASN A 261 39.14 -8.30 -6.97
CA ASN A 261 39.81 -8.21 -5.66
C ASN A 261 39.52 -6.91 -4.87
N LYS A 262 38.52 -6.10 -5.26
CA LYS A 262 38.04 -4.99 -4.44
C LYS A 262 36.97 -5.47 -3.46
N GLU A 263 36.96 -4.85 -2.29
CA GLU A 263 35.82 -4.88 -1.36
C GLU A 263 34.63 -4.18 -2.01
N ILE A 264 33.47 -4.80 -1.89
CA ILE A 264 32.21 -4.34 -2.46
C ILE A 264 31.10 -4.51 -1.42
N MET A 265 30.06 -3.68 -1.53
CA MET A 265 28.82 -3.88 -0.80
C MET A 265 27.86 -4.67 -1.67
N ALA A 266 27.42 -5.83 -1.17
CA ALA A 266 26.36 -6.61 -1.78
C ALA A 266 25.12 -6.56 -0.90
N GLN A 267 23.95 -6.58 -1.53
CA GLN A 267 22.69 -6.41 -0.86
C GLN A 267 21.69 -7.42 -1.45
N SER A 268 21.32 -8.43 -0.66
CA SER A 268 20.30 -9.41 -1.04
C SER A 268 18.93 -8.89 -0.63
N PHE A 269 17.95 -9.07 -1.49
CA PHE A 269 16.59 -8.60 -1.26
C PHE A 269 15.55 -9.68 -1.54
N MET A 270 14.37 -9.52 -0.93
CA MET A 270 13.20 -10.35 -1.15
C MET A 270 11.96 -9.48 -1.26
N VAL A 271 11.16 -9.73 -2.30
CA VAL A 271 9.89 -9.02 -2.54
C VAL A 271 8.76 -9.87 -1.98
N VAL A 272 8.03 -9.29 -1.04
CA VAL A 272 6.85 -9.90 -0.42
C VAL A 272 5.61 -9.21 -0.96
N GLU A 273 4.64 -9.98 -1.43
CA GLU A 273 3.40 -9.44 -1.95
C GLU A 273 2.69 -8.58 -0.91
N GLY A 274 2.37 -7.34 -1.29
CA GLY A 274 1.72 -6.37 -0.42
C GLY A 274 2.61 -5.79 0.69
N ALA A 275 3.92 -6.06 0.69
CA ALA A 275 4.86 -5.22 1.44
C ALA A 275 5.27 -4.04 0.56
N GLU A 276 5.21 -2.82 1.08
CA GLU A 276 5.60 -1.61 0.34
C GLU A 276 7.09 -1.59 0.00
N ASN A 277 7.92 -2.34 0.74
CA ASN A 277 9.36 -2.41 0.54
C ASN A 277 9.84 -3.86 0.46
N ALA A 278 10.86 -4.09 -0.36
CA ALA A 278 11.61 -5.33 -0.30
C ALA A 278 12.31 -5.43 1.06
N VAL A 279 12.39 -6.63 1.64
CA VAL A 279 13.24 -6.88 2.80
C VAL A 279 14.66 -7.11 2.31
N ILE A 280 15.61 -6.50 2.99
CA ILE A 280 16.99 -6.40 2.54
C ILE A 280 17.96 -6.86 3.63
N CYS A 281 19.02 -7.57 3.23
CA CYS A 281 20.15 -7.93 4.08
C CYS A 281 21.46 -7.47 3.42
N ASP A 282 22.23 -6.72 4.19
CA ASP A 282 23.49 -6.11 3.78
C ASP A 282 24.65 -6.95 4.30
N PHE A 283 25.68 -7.10 3.48
CA PHE A 283 26.90 -7.78 3.89
C PHE A 283 28.08 -7.36 3.02
N ASP A 284 29.26 -7.38 3.64
CA ASP A 284 30.52 -7.12 2.96
C ASP A 284 30.90 -8.33 2.13
N ALA A 285 31.29 -8.11 0.88
CA ALA A 285 31.85 -9.15 0.04
C ALA A 285 33.15 -8.68 -0.60
N VAL A 286 34.05 -9.64 -0.86
CA VAL A 286 35.11 -9.43 -1.82
C VAL A 286 34.57 -9.89 -3.17
N SER A 287 34.86 -9.12 -4.20
CA SER A 287 34.54 -9.48 -5.59
C SER A 287 35.28 -10.75 -6.05
N VAL A 288 35.58 -10.88 -7.34
CA VAL A 288 36.26 -12.05 -7.89
C VAL A 288 37.70 -12.14 -7.39
N ASN A 289 38.02 -13.24 -6.72
CA ASN A 289 39.40 -13.57 -6.35
C ASN A 289 40.21 -13.96 -7.59
N GLY A 290 41.36 -13.33 -7.78
CA GLY A 290 42.32 -13.66 -8.83
C GLY A 290 42.99 -15.03 -8.68
N ALA A 291 42.75 -15.73 -7.57
CA ALA A 291 43.39 -17.00 -7.22
C ALA A 291 42.37 -18.01 -6.66
N MET A 292 41.68 -18.72 -7.55
CA MET A 292 41.35 -20.13 -7.33
C MET A 292 41.66 -20.88 -8.63
N GLN A 293 42.60 -21.82 -8.53
CA GLN A 293 42.88 -22.86 -9.52
C GLN A 293 41.84 -23.97 -9.41
#